data_AF-A0A9P7XDW3-F1
#
_entry.id   AF-A0A9P7XDW3-F1
#
_cell.length_a   1.000
_cell.length_b   1.000
_cell.length_c   1.000
_cell.angle_alpha   90.00
_cell.angle_beta   90.00
_cell.angle_gamma   90.00
#
_symmetry.space_group_name_H-M   'P 1'
#
loop_
_entity.id
_entity.type
_entity.pdbx_description
1 polymer ?
#
loop_
_entity_poly.entity_id
_entity_poly.type
_entity_poly.pdbx_seq_one_letter_code
_entity_poly.pdbx_strand_id
1 'polypeptide(L)'
;MTTVTPLGLNPSKDIAQIRDELRATFKSGKSLDIAYRKTQLIQLAYLFKARTLSCVLQCVVKSHLLILTFFPSLYDGRAQENEARFNEAFKVDLGRHELETATLEINGTIGECVTAWKNVDKWAKSKKIPLTEHSAS
;
A
#
# COMPACT_ATOMS: atom_id res chain seq x y z
N MET A 1 9.90 -29.48 11.75
CA MET A 1 9.13 -29.51 10.49
C MET A 1 7.96 -28.55 10.66
N THR A 2 8.04 -27.36 10.06
CA THR A 2 6.95 -26.37 10.08
C THR A 2 5.86 -26.84 9.12
N THR A 3 4.64 -26.98 9.61
CA THR A 3 3.48 -27.36 8.79
C THR A 3 3.09 -26.16 7.93
N VAL A 4 3.30 -26.24 6.62
CA VAL A 4 2.80 -25.24 5.67
C VAL A 4 1.27 -25.29 5.72
N THR A 5 0.64 -24.24 6.24
CA THR A 5 -0.81 -24.10 6.18
C THR A 5 -1.20 -23.94 4.71
N PRO A 6 -2.02 -24.84 4.14
CA PRO A 6 -2.50 -24.67 2.78
C PRO A 6 -3.32 -23.39 2.71
N LEU A 7 -2.96 -22.49 1.78
CA LEU A 7 -3.84 -21.42 1.35
C LEU A 7 -5.11 -22.11 0.84
N GLY A 8 -6.23 -21.99 1.55
CA GLY A 8 -7.49 -22.70 1.29
C GLY A 8 -8.20 -22.32 -0.02
N LEU A 9 -7.44 -21.87 -1.02
CA LEU A 9 -7.87 -21.51 -2.36
C LEU A 9 -7.92 -22.77 -3.24
N ASN A 10 -8.95 -22.89 -4.05
CA ASN A 10 -9.03 -23.87 -5.12
C ASN A 10 -8.64 -23.19 -6.45
N PRO A 11 -7.41 -23.42 -6.96
CA PRO A 11 -6.88 -22.67 -8.09
C PRO A 11 -7.77 -22.74 -9.34
N SER A 12 -8.40 -23.89 -9.60
CA SER A 12 -9.19 -24.08 -10.82
C SER A 12 -10.45 -23.20 -10.89
N LYS A 13 -11.11 -22.99 -9.74
CA LYS A 13 -12.38 -22.25 -9.65
C LYS A 13 -12.14 -20.77 -9.34
N ASP A 14 -11.23 -20.50 -8.41
CA ASP A 14 -11.05 -19.15 -7.85
C ASP A 14 -10.36 -18.22 -8.85
N ILE A 15 -9.47 -18.73 -9.70
CA ILE A 15 -8.74 -17.92 -10.69
C ILE A 15 -9.70 -17.23 -11.66
N ALA A 16 -10.67 -17.96 -12.21
CA ALA A 16 -11.63 -17.40 -13.17
C ALA A 16 -12.49 -16.34 -12.51
N GLN A 17 -12.99 -16.61 -11.30
CA GLN A 17 -13.81 -15.69 -10.52
C GLN A 17 -13.04 -14.40 -10.20
N ILE A 18 -11.85 -14.51 -9.60
CA ILE A 18 -11.01 -13.36 -9.23
C ILE A 18 -10.71 -12.48 -10.46
N ARG A 19 -10.35 -13.10 -11.59
CA ARG A 19 -10.07 -12.37 -12.83
C ARG A 19 -11.29 -11.58 -13.30
N ASP A 20 -12.47 -12.18 -13.27
CA ASP A 20 -13.68 -11.56 -13.80
C ASP A 20 -14.15 -10.42 -12.88
N GLU A 21 -14.01 -10.55 -11.56
CA GLU A 21 -14.23 -9.49 -10.57
C GLU A 21 -13.26 -8.31 -10.75
N LEU A 22 -11.96 -8.59 -10.97
CA LEU A 22 -10.96 -7.55 -11.25
C LEU A 22 -11.28 -6.80 -12.54
N ARG A 23 -11.70 -7.51 -13.59
CA ARG A 23 -12.15 -6.89 -14.85
C ARG A 23 -13.38 -6.03 -14.65
N ALA A 24 -14.37 -6.48 -13.88
CA ALA A 24 -15.55 -5.70 -13.57
C ALA A 24 -15.19 -4.42 -12.80
N THR A 25 -14.32 -4.53 -11.79
CA THR A 25 -13.85 -3.38 -11.01
C THR A 25 -13.07 -2.39 -11.87
N PHE A 26 -12.20 -2.86 -12.76
CA PHE A 26 -11.48 -1.97 -13.69
C PHE A 26 -12.44 -1.26 -14.66
N LYS A 27 -13.40 -1.99 -15.25
CA LYS A 27 -14.43 -1.44 -16.14
C LYS A 27 -15.34 -0.43 -15.46
N SER A 28 -15.52 -0.52 -14.14
CA SER A 28 -16.30 0.47 -13.36
C SER A 28 -15.67 1.87 -13.37
N GLY A 29 -14.39 2.00 -13.77
CA GLY A 29 -13.68 3.29 -13.78
C GLY A 29 -13.21 3.75 -12.40
N LYS A 30 -13.48 3.02 -11.32
CA LYS A 30 -13.04 3.36 -9.95
C LYS A 30 -11.53 3.58 -9.85
N SER A 31 -10.73 2.82 -10.59
CA SER A 31 -9.27 2.92 -10.63
C SER A 31 -8.73 4.13 -11.43
N LEU A 32 -9.59 4.83 -12.18
CA LEU A 32 -9.20 6.04 -12.91
C LEU A 32 -9.00 7.23 -11.96
N ASP A 33 -9.87 7.33 -10.95
CA ASP A 33 -9.88 8.41 -9.97
C ASP A 33 -8.55 8.48 -9.20
N ILE A 34 -8.02 9.71 -9.09
CA ILE A 34 -6.75 9.99 -8.42
C ILE A 34 -6.88 9.81 -6.92
N ALA A 35 -8.00 10.26 -6.34
CA ALA A 35 -8.22 10.16 -4.90
C ALA A 35 -8.28 8.68 -4.47
N TYR A 36 -9.01 7.85 -5.23
CA TYR A 36 -9.04 6.40 -5.02
C TYR A 36 -7.64 5.78 -5.08
N ARG A 37 -6.84 6.10 -6.12
CA ARG A 37 -5.46 5.57 -6.23
C ARG A 37 -4.59 5.96 -5.04
N LYS A 38 -4.67 7.21 -4.58
CA LYS A 38 -3.99 7.66 -3.37
C LYS A 38 -4.41 6.88 -2.13
N THR A 39 -5.71 6.65 -1.96
CA THR A 39 -6.22 5.84 -0.85
C THR A 39 -5.67 4.40 -0.91
N GLN A 40 -5.60 3.78 -2.09
CA GLN A 40 -5.03 2.43 -2.22
C GLN A 40 -3.53 2.39 -1.87
N LEU A 41 -2.75 3.38 -2.34
CA LEU A 41 -1.30 3.45 -2.06
C LEU A 41 -1.01 3.62 -0.57
N ILE A 42 -1.78 4.45 0.13
CA ILE A 42 -1.56 4.65 1.56
C ILE A 42 -2.04 3.44 2.37
N GLN A 43 -3.15 2.81 1.98
CA GLN A 43 -3.60 1.55 2.59
C GLN A 43 -2.54 0.45 2.46
N LEU A 44 -1.91 0.33 1.29
CA LEU A 44 -0.81 -0.61 1.08
C LEU A 44 0.40 -0.29 1.96
N ALA A 45 0.77 0.98 2.11
CA ALA A 45 1.85 1.36 3.02
C ALA A 45 1.53 1.00 4.48
N TYR A 46 0.29 1.20 4.93
CA TYR A 46 -0.12 0.86 6.29
C TYR A 46 -0.23 -0.65 6.54
N LEU A 47 -0.43 -1.47 5.51
CA LEU A 47 -0.40 -2.94 5.63
C LEU A 47 0.94 -3.42 6.20
N PHE A 48 2.03 -2.79 5.76
CA PHE A 48 3.41 -3.18 6.10
C PHE A 48 3.94 -2.50 7.36
N LYS A 49 3.44 -1.33 7.70
CA LYS A 49 3.98 -0.48 8.76
C LYS A 49 3.75 -1.08 10.15
N ALA A 50 4.79 -1.20 10.98
CA ALA A 50 4.63 -1.40 12.41
C ALA A 50 4.19 -0.14 13.14
N ARG A 51 3.53 -0.36 14.28
CA ARG A 51 3.14 0.63 15.28
C ARG A 51 4.32 1.28 16.02
N THR A 52 5.39 1.67 15.35
CA THR A 52 6.61 2.18 16.02
C THR A 52 6.51 3.65 16.44
N LEU A 53 5.39 4.33 16.19
CA LEU A 53 5.19 5.72 16.61
C LEU A 53 4.44 5.86 17.96
N SER A 54 4.13 4.76 18.65
CA SER A 54 3.46 4.82 19.96
C SER A 54 4.40 4.97 21.17
N CYS A 55 5.72 4.77 21.03
CA CYS A 55 6.62 4.78 22.19
C CYS A 55 7.55 6.01 22.23
N VAL A 56 8.22 6.34 21.13
CA VAL A 56 9.22 7.44 21.16
C VAL A 56 8.56 8.83 21.16
N LEU A 57 7.42 8.99 20.48
CA LEU A 57 6.62 10.23 20.52
C LEU A 57 5.78 10.37 21.81
N GLN A 58 5.47 9.27 22.50
CA GLN A 58 4.80 9.29 23.81
C GLN A 58 5.76 9.74 24.94
N CYS A 59 7.07 9.54 24.76
CA CYS A 59 8.08 9.88 25.76
C CYS A 59 8.63 11.32 25.64
N VAL A 60 8.50 11.99 24.49
CA VAL A 60 9.11 13.33 24.28
C VAL A 60 8.09 14.48 24.20
N VAL A 61 6.78 14.22 24.03
CA VAL A 61 5.78 15.30 23.81
C VAL A 61 4.59 15.27 24.79
N LYS A 62 4.80 14.85 26.04
CA LYS A 62 3.74 14.86 27.09
C LYS A 62 3.43 16.23 27.71
N SER A 63 3.99 17.33 27.19
CA SER A 63 3.79 18.67 27.78
C SER A 63 2.77 19.55 27.03
N HIS A 64 2.30 19.16 25.83
CA HIS A 64 1.28 19.92 25.10
C HIS A 64 0.21 18.98 24.52
N LEU A 65 -0.66 18.58 25.44
CA LEU A 65 -1.88 17.83 25.22
C LEU A 65 -2.90 18.70 24.46
N LEU A 66 -2.88 18.73 23.11
CA LEU A 66 -4.05 19.16 22.32
C LEU A 66 -4.03 18.92 20.78
N ILE A 67 -2.95 18.38 20.18
CA ILE A 67 -2.91 18.19 18.72
C ILE A 67 -3.27 16.76 18.25
N LEU A 68 -3.24 15.75 19.13
CA LEU A 68 -3.51 14.36 18.73
C LEU A 68 -5.00 13.96 18.70
N THR A 69 -5.91 14.85 19.08
CA THR A 69 -7.36 14.60 19.00
C THR A 69 -8.02 15.22 17.76
N PHE A 70 -7.27 15.94 16.91
CA PHE A 70 -7.84 16.73 15.81
C PHE A 70 -7.64 16.16 14.40
N PHE A 71 -7.15 14.92 14.25
CA PHE A 71 -7.19 14.19 12.97
C PHE A 71 -7.78 12.76 13.08
N PRO A 72 -9.07 12.60 13.47
CA PRO A 72 -9.75 11.30 13.35
C PRO A 72 -10.14 10.91 11.91
N SER A 73 -9.97 11.78 10.90
CA SER A 73 -10.48 11.52 9.54
C SER A 73 -9.55 10.74 8.61
N LEU A 74 -8.32 10.43 9.04
CA LEU A 74 -7.32 9.74 8.20
C LEU A 74 -7.00 8.31 8.65
N TYR A 75 -7.64 7.85 9.74
CA TYR A 75 -7.60 6.46 10.18
C TYR A 75 -9.02 5.90 10.17
N ASP A 76 -9.59 5.78 8.98
CA ASP A 76 -10.68 4.84 8.77
C ASP A 76 -10.08 3.44 9.00
N GLY A 77 -10.54 2.71 10.02
CA GLY A 77 -9.95 1.48 10.58
C GLY A 77 -9.89 0.26 9.66
N ARG A 78 -9.64 0.46 8.36
CA ARG A 78 -9.45 -0.58 7.33
C ARG A 78 -8.00 -1.05 7.17
N ALA A 79 -7.01 -0.33 7.71
CA ALA A 79 -5.61 -0.70 7.56
C ALA A 79 -5.09 -1.47 8.78
N GLN A 80 -4.86 -2.77 8.60
CA GLN A 80 -4.26 -3.64 9.61
C GLN A 80 -2.74 -3.63 9.45
N GLU A 81 -2.03 -3.32 10.53
CA GLU A 81 -0.57 -3.35 10.58
C GLU A 81 -0.09 -4.80 10.76
N ASN A 82 0.72 -5.31 9.83
CA ASN A 82 1.08 -6.73 9.78
C ASN A 82 2.59 -7.01 9.86
N GLU A 83 3.43 -6.02 10.21
CA GLU A 83 4.90 -6.13 10.15
C GLU A 83 5.45 -7.41 10.82
N ALA A 84 5.04 -7.68 12.06
CA ALA A 84 5.49 -8.87 12.81
C ALA A 84 5.13 -10.18 12.11
N ARG A 85 3.94 -10.26 11.48
CA ARG A 85 3.49 -11.45 10.74
C ARG A 85 4.31 -11.66 9.47
N PHE A 86 4.67 -10.57 8.80
CA PHE A 86 5.57 -10.65 7.65
C PHE A 86 6.96 -11.11 8.08
N ASN A 87 7.53 -10.53 9.14
CA ASN A 87 8.84 -10.94 9.67
C ASN A 87 8.87 -12.43 10.05
N GLU A 88 7.82 -12.91 10.71
CA GLU A 88 7.68 -14.33 11.04
C GLU A 88 7.60 -15.20 9.79
N ALA A 89 6.76 -14.83 8.81
CA ALA A 89 6.63 -15.57 7.55
C ALA A 89 7.96 -15.65 6.80
N PHE A 90 8.67 -14.52 6.64
CA PHE A 90 9.97 -14.49 5.98
C PHE A 90 11.04 -15.30 6.72
N LYS A 91 10.99 -15.33 8.05
CA LYS A 91 11.88 -16.17 8.87
C LYS A 91 11.57 -17.65 8.68
N VAL A 92 10.30 -18.04 8.63
CA VAL A 92 9.88 -19.43 8.47
C VAL A 92 10.18 -19.93 7.05
N ASP A 93 9.87 -19.14 6.03
CA ASP A 93 9.98 -19.55 4.63
C ASP A 93 11.42 -19.47 4.11
N LEU A 94 12.15 -18.42 4.48
CA LEU A 94 13.48 -18.11 3.92
C LEU A 94 14.61 -18.15 4.96
N GLY A 95 14.32 -18.29 6.25
CA GLY A 95 15.33 -18.20 7.31
C GLY A 95 15.90 -16.79 7.51
N ARG A 96 15.24 -15.76 6.97
CA ARG A 96 15.76 -14.39 6.91
C ARG A 96 15.69 -13.68 8.27
N HIS A 97 16.71 -12.87 8.58
CA HIS A 97 16.72 -12.04 9.78
C HIS A 97 15.79 -10.82 9.63
N GLU A 98 15.15 -10.41 10.71
CA GLU A 98 14.16 -9.32 10.72
C GLU A 98 14.70 -8.01 10.12
N LEU A 99 15.93 -7.63 10.43
CA LEU A 99 16.55 -6.42 9.87
C LEU A 99 16.70 -6.47 8.34
N GLU A 100 16.99 -7.64 7.78
CA GLU A 100 17.10 -7.83 6.34
C GLU A 100 15.72 -7.71 5.69
N THR A 101 14.71 -8.37 6.25
CA THR A 101 13.30 -8.27 5.82
C THR A 101 12.78 -6.84 5.91
N ALA A 102 13.02 -6.17 7.04
CA ALA A 102 12.60 -4.79 7.27
C ALA A 102 13.23 -3.84 6.25
N THR A 103 14.52 -4.02 5.93
CA THR A 103 15.25 -3.13 5.03
C THR A 103 14.89 -3.36 3.56
N LEU A 104 14.89 -4.63 3.12
CA LEU A 104 14.75 -4.96 1.70
C LEU A 104 13.30 -5.06 1.23
N GLU A 105 12.40 -5.59 2.07
CA GLU A 105 11.03 -5.92 1.66
C GLU A 105 10.03 -4.89 2.17
N ILE A 106 10.14 -4.50 3.44
CA ILE A 106 9.11 -3.70 4.13
C ILE A 106 9.33 -2.19 3.90
N ASN A 107 10.47 -1.66 4.31
CA ASN A 107 10.76 -0.22 4.24
C ASN A 107 10.86 0.28 2.80
N GLY A 108 11.45 -0.53 1.90
CA GLY A 108 11.50 -0.25 0.47
C GLY A 108 10.08 -0.06 -0.11
N THR A 109 9.21 -1.03 0.12
CA THR A 109 7.81 -1.01 -0.34
C THR A 109 7.02 0.18 0.24
N ILE A 110 7.17 0.48 1.53
CA ILE A 110 6.55 1.65 2.15
C ILE A 110 7.05 2.95 1.48
N GLY A 111 8.37 3.04 1.26
CA GLY A 111 9.00 4.18 0.59
C GLY A 111 8.48 4.40 -0.83
N GLU A 112 8.33 3.32 -1.61
CA GLU A 112 7.74 3.35 -2.95
C GLU A 112 6.28 3.80 -2.92
N CYS A 113 5.46 3.23 -2.01
CA CYS A 113 4.06 3.60 -1.87
C CYS A 113 3.89 5.09 -1.53
N VAL A 114 4.68 5.61 -0.58
CA VAL A 114 4.65 7.02 -0.18
C VAL A 114 5.15 7.92 -1.30
N THR A 115 6.21 7.52 -2.00
CA THR A 115 6.74 8.26 -3.15
C THR A 115 5.71 8.35 -4.27
N ALA A 116 5.06 7.23 -4.60
CA ALA A 116 3.98 7.20 -5.57
C ALA A 116 2.79 8.07 -5.13
N TRP A 117 2.38 7.96 -3.87
CA TRP A 117 1.27 8.74 -3.31
C TRP A 117 1.52 10.26 -3.42
N LYS A 118 2.74 10.72 -3.16
CA LYS A 118 3.14 12.14 -3.27
C LYS A 118 3.13 12.66 -4.70
N ASN A 119 3.41 11.80 -5.68
CA ASN A 119 3.71 12.22 -7.05
C ASN A 119 2.64 11.81 -8.08
N VAL A 120 1.67 10.97 -7.71
CA VAL A 120 0.68 10.44 -8.65
C VAL A 120 -0.12 11.52 -9.37
N ASP A 121 -0.42 12.67 -8.73
CA ASP A 121 -1.11 13.78 -9.40
C ASP A 121 -0.27 14.40 -10.50
N LYS A 122 1.06 14.43 -10.33
CA LYS A 122 1.98 14.93 -11.35
C LYS A 122 2.07 13.93 -12.50
N TRP A 123 2.24 12.65 -12.20
CA TRP A 123 2.45 11.60 -13.20
C TRP A 123 1.21 11.29 -14.03
N ALA A 124 0.01 11.49 -13.48
CA ALA A 124 -1.23 11.17 -14.16
C ALA A 124 -1.77 12.27 -15.09
N LYS A 125 -1.12 13.44 -15.17
CA LYS A 125 -1.58 14.54 -16.06
C LYS A 125 -1.39 14.16 -17.52
N SER A 126 -2.44 14.31 -18.32
CA SER A 126 -2.38 14.13 -19.78
C SER A 126 -1.43 15.14 -20.43
N LYS A 127 -0.51 14.65 -21.27
CA LYS A 127 0.33 15.51 -22.11
C LYS A 127 -0.40 15.79 -23.43
N LYS A 128 -0.72 17.07 -23.70
CA LYS A 128 -1.21 17.46 -25.03
C LYS A 128 -0.01 17.55 -25.97
N ILE A 129 -0.08 16.83 -27.09
CA ILE A 129 0.87 16.97 -28.19
C ILE A 129 0.31 18.07 -29.11
N PRO A 130 1.06 19.14 -29.42
CA PRO A 130 0.64 20.11 -30.42
C PRO A 130 0.40 19.38 -31.74
N LEU A 131 -0.77 19.58 -32.34
CA LEU A 131 -1.04 19.10 -33.69
C LEU A 131 -0.08 19.85 -34.61
N THR A 132 1.01 19.21 -35.03
CA THR A 132 1.80 19.73 -36.15
C THR A 132 0.94 19.55 -37.38
N GLU A 133 0.40 20.65 -37.88
CA GLU A 133 -0.18 20.72 -39.21
C GLU A 133 0.94 20.37 -40.19
N HIS A 134 1.08 19.08 -40.53
CA HIS A 134 1.77 18.70 -41.74
C HIS A 134 0.91 19.24 -42.86
N SER A 135 1.25 20.46 -43.27
CA SER A 135 0.65 21.20 -44.37
C SER A 135 0.33 20.24 -45.50
N ALA A 136 -0.97 20.14 -45.78
CA ALA A 136 -1.50 19.63 -47.03
C ALA A 136 -0.59 20.12 -48.17
N SER A 137 0.13 19.18 -48.77
CA SER A 137 0.90 19.37 -50.00
C SER A 137 0.20 18.59 -51.09
#